data_AF-A0A433SI78-F1
#
_entry.id   AF-A0A433SI78-F1
#
_cell.length_a   1.000
_cell.length_b   1.000
_cell.length_c   1.000
_cell.angle_alpha   90.00
_cell.angle_beta   90.00
_cell.angle_gamma   90.00
#
_symmetry.space_group_name_H-M   'P 1'
#
loop_
_entity.id
_entity.type
_entity.pdbx_description
1 polymer ?
#
loop_
_entity_poly.entity_id
_entity_poly.type
_entity_poly.pdbx_seq_one_letter_code
_entity_poly.pdbx_strand_id
1 'polypeptide(L)'
;SEVALCTTQACGARYSVISVDQSSTLTISSVSRTDPFNMETSWAIRPCAGAPITVCDRLEVYALPENPSCTVREEPDSGDTRSVTVSCSTSKVYPRAECRFYSKTDNGDSVQINNQITYSHREISGTPVYYRSECSVTVEVKDLGEGTHSFTGYIYPNVTGGDTLVGGSDGDKTVTLIESACSPVEEGQQTTLSHAVNTNSCTSNNLLTWRAGGSEVAQCTAQGCGARYSVISVDQSSTLTISSVSRTDPFNMETRWTISPCGGSPITVCNKLEVY
;
A
#
# COMPACT_ATOMS: atom_id res chain seq x y z
N SER A 1 12.78 6.24 42.77
CA SER A 1 12.30 7.30 43.67
C SER A 1 10.96 6.91 44.26
N GLU A 2 10.67 7.30 45.49
CA GLU A 2 9.38 7.01 46.14
C GLU A 2 8.34 8.06 45.74
N VAL A 3 7.18 7.59 45.27
CA VAL A 3 6.10 8.44 44.71
C VAL A 3 4.85 8.47 45.60
N ALA A 4 4.73 7.48 46.49
CA ALA A 4 3.69 7.37 47.50
C ALA A 4 4.19 6.50 48.66
N LEU A 5 3.84 6.89 49.89
CA LEU A 5 4.06 6.13 51.12
C LEU A 5 2.72 5.93 51.84
N CYS A 6 2.33 4.68 52.03
CA CYS A 6 1.11 4.34 52.75
C CYS A 6 1.44 3.72 54.11
N THR A 7 0.72 4.19 55.12
CA THR A 7 0.70 3.64 56.48
C THR A 7 -0.70 3.09 56.76
N THR A 8 -0.86 2.43 57.90
CA THR A 8 -2.17 1.94 58.36
C THR A 8 -3.19 3.05 58.65
N GLN A 9 -2.76 4.30 58.75
CA GLN A 9 -3.62 5.44 59.11
C GLN A 9 -3.81 6.44 57.95
N ALA A 10 -2.84 6.53 57.02
CA ALA A 10 -2.87 7.48 55.92
C ALA A 10 -1.88 7.11 54.81
N CYS A 11 -2.15 7.59 53.60
CA CYS A 11 -1.20 7.60 52.50
C CYS A 11 -0.72 9.03 52.22
N GLY A 12 0.59 9.27 52.35
CA GLY A 12 1.23 10.46 51.82
C GLY A 12 1.64 10.20 50.38
N ALA A 13 0.95 10.80 49.41
CA ALA A 13 1.19 10.53 48.01
C ALA A 13 1.08 11.78 47.15
N ARG A 14 1.88 11.84 46.08
CA ARG A 14 1.71 12.83 45.00
C ARG A 14 0.53 12.48 44.07
N TYR A 15 0.04 11.25 44.17
CA TYR A 15 -1.03 10.67 43.36
C TYR A 15 -2.14 10.14 44.27
N SER A 16 -3.30 9.84 43.70
CA SER A 16 -4.38 9.24 44.48
C SER A 16 -4.05 7.77 44.75
N VAL A 17 -4.02 7.39 46.02
CA VAL A 17 -3.87 5.99 46.44
C VAL A 17 -5.10 5.57 47.20
N ILE A 18 -5.73 4.50 46.73
CA ILE A 18 -6.82 3.83 47.44
C ILE A 18 -6.24 2.52 47.96
N SER A 19 -6.23 2.36 49.28
CA SER A 19 -5.84 1.10 49.93
C SER A 19 -7.05 0.52 50.65
N VAL A 20 -7.45 -0.70 50.26
CA VAL A 20 -8.57 -1.43 50.86
C VAL A 20 -8.07 -2.81 51.24
N ASP A 21 -7.99 -3.10 52.53
CA ASP A 21 -7.60 -4.36 53.19
C ASP A 21 -6.45 -5.17 52.54
N GLN A 22 -6.67 -5.78 51.38
CA GLN A 22 -5.73 -6.64 50.63
C GLN A 22 -5.31 -6.09 49.25
N SER A 23 -5.72 -4.88 48.88
CA SER A 23 -5.41 -4.28 47.59
C SER A 23 -5.01 -2.82 47.73
N SER A 24 -4.07 -2.40 46.90
CA SER A 24 -3.66 -1.00 46.77
C SER A 24 -3.70 -0.62 45.30
N THR A 25 -4.44 0.43 44.99
CA THR A 25 -4.53 1.01 43.65
C THR A 25 -3.88 2.38 43.67
N LEU A 26 -2.88 2.57 42.81
CA LEU A 26 -2.27 3.86 42.53
C LEU A 26 -2.88 4.43 41.24
N THR A 27 -3.53 5.58 41.34
CA THR A 27 -4.09 6.29 40.18
C THR A 27 -3.24 7.50 39.84
N ILE A 28 -2.60 7.45 38.67
CA ILE A 28 -1.79 8.54 38.13
C ILE A 28 -2.67 9.39 37.22
N SER A 29 -3.05 10.58 37.69
CA SER A 29 -3.73 11.58 36.86
C SER A 29 -2.72 12.37 36.04
N SER A 30 -3.03 12.62 34.76
CA SER A 30 -2.23 13.48 33.87
C SER A 30 -0.82 12.95 33.60
N VAL A 31 -0.77 11.79 32.95
CA VAL A 31 0.49 11.19 32.47
C VAL A 31 1.20 12.18 31.55
N SER A 32 2.51 12.40 31.77
CA SER A 32 3.29 13.41 31.06
C SER A 32 4.67 12.88 30.73
N ARG A 33 5.13 13.23 29.53
CA ARG A 33 6.45 12.84 29.02
C ARG A 33 7.58 13.75 29.52
N THR A 34 7.25 14.83 30.21
CA THR A 34 8.23 15.78 30.78
C THR A 34 8.26 15.76 32.30
N ASP A 35 7.33 15.07 32.94
CA ASP A 35 7.30 14.95 34.39
C ASP A 35 8.16 13.74 34.83
N PRO A 36 9.16 13.92 35.72
CA PRO A 36 10.07 12.86 36.15
C PRO A 36 9.40 11.61 36.77
N PHE A 37 8.12 11.70 37.17
CA PHE A 37 7.42 10.62 37.87
C PHE A 37 6.22 10.05 37.10
N ASN A 38 5.86 10.61 35.92
CA ASN A 38 4.76 10.15 35.07
C ASN A 38 5.22 9.72 33.66
N MET A 39 6.51 9.46 33.50
CA MET A 39 7.12 9.10 32.23
C MET A 39 7.28 7.58 32.06
N GLU A 40 7.80 7.15 30.90
CA GLU A 40 8.04 5.74 30.63
C GLU A 40 9.04 5.13 31.62
N THR A 41 8.54 4.38 32.60
CA THR A 41 9.35 3.78 33.66
C THR A 41 8.68 2.53 34.23
N SER A 42 9.46 1.72 34.94
CA SER A 42 8.97 0.57 35.69
C SER A 42 8.37 1.00 37.03
N TRP A 43 7.27 0.36 37.42
CA TRP A 43 6.59 0.61 38.69
C TRP A 43 6.63 -0.62 39.56
N ALA A 44 7.05 -0.43 40.81
CA ALA A 44 7.09 -1.48 41.81
C ALA A 44 6.44 -1.01 43.11
N ILE A 45 5.80 -1.94 43.80
CA ILE A 45 5.32 -1.74 45.17
C ILE A 45 6.30 -2.39 46.14
N ARG A 46 6.60 -1.72 47.25
CA ARG A 46 7.42 -2.30 48.32
C ARG A 46 6.58 -2.46 49.58
N PRO A 47 6.23 -3.70 49.98
CA PRO A 47 5.55 -3.93 51.26
C PRO A 47 6.50 -3.71 52.44
N CYS A 48 5.96 -3.44 53.64
CA CYS A 48 6.68 -2.98 54.84
C CYS A 48 7.85 -3.87 55.32
N ALA A 49 7.96 -5.10 54.84
CA ALA A 49 9.03 -6.04 55.21
C ALA A 49 9.48 -6.94 54.05
N GLY A 50 9.21 -6.56 52.79
CA GLY A 50 9.49 -7.39 51.62
C GLY A 50 10.38 -6.74 50.57
N ALA A 51 10.85 -7.57 49.64
CA ALA A 51 11.47 -7.09 48.41
C ALA A 51 10.43 -6.31 47.56
N PRO A 52 10.87 -5.35 46.73
CA PRO A 52 10.00 -4.73 45.73
C PRO A 52 9.35 -5.78 44.83
N ILE A 53 8.06 -5.62 44.59
CA ILE A 53 7.27 -6.43 43.66
C ILE A 53 6.98 -5.54 42.45
N THR A 54 7.44 -5.93 41.27
CA THR A 54 7.13 -5.20 40.04
C THR A 54 5.65 -5.34 39.71
N VAL A 55 4.96 -4.22 39.56
CA VAL A 55 3.53 -4.14 39.22
C VAL A 55 3.34 -3.81 37.74
N CYS A 56 4.25 -3.03 37.18
CA CYS A 56 4.29 -2.70 35.76
C CYS A 56 5.75 -2.63 35.32
N ASP A 57 6.15 -3.50 34.41
CA ASP A 57 7.54 -3.55 33.93
C ASP A 57 7.92 -2.26 33.19
N ARG A 58 6.97 -1.68 32.45
CA ARG A 58 7.13 -0.38 31.79
C ARG A 58 5.77 0.25 31.49
N LEU A 59 5.54 1.44 32.02
CA LEU A 59 4.44 2.30 31.59
C LEU A 59 4.78 2.85 30.19
N GLU A 60 3.98 2.54 29.18
CA GLU A 60 4.13 3.13 27.84
C GLU A 60 3.32 4.43 27.76
N VAL A 61 3.95 5.53 27.34
CA VAL A 61 3.29 6.83 27.19
C VAL A 61 3.28 7.17 25.72
N TYR A 62 2.11 7.45 25.16
CA TYR A 62 1.98 7.75 23.74
C TYR A 62 1.37 9.14 23.51
N ALA A 63 1.60 9.65 22.30
CA ALA A 63 0.88 10.77 21.71
C ALA A 63 0.32 10.33 20.36
N LEU A 64 -0.98 10.59 20.16
CA LEU A 64 -1.66 10.23 18.92
C LEU A 64 -1.08 11.02 17.72
N PRO A 65 -1.18 10.46 16.51
CA PRO A 65 -0.79 11.16 15.29
C PRO A 65 -1.54 12.49 15.13
N GLU A 66 -0.82 13.59 14.88
CA GLU A 66 -1.42 14.89 14.58
C GLU A 66 -1.52 15.07 13.06
N ASN A 67 -2.74 15.29 12.57
CA ASN A 67 -3.07 15.44 11.15
C ASN A 67 -2.59 14.26 10.27
N PRO A 68 -3.04 13.01 10.53
CA PRO A 68 -2.72 11.90 9.65
C PRO A 68 -3.32 12.12 8.26
N SER A 69 -2.56 11.83 7.21
CA SER A 69 -3.03 11.91 5.83
C SER A 69 -2.43 10.80 4.99
N CYS A 70 -3.25 10.19 4.13
CA CYS A 70 -2.86 9.11 3.25
C CYS A 70 -3.14 9.48 1.78
N THR A 71 -2.21 9.10 0.91
CA THR A 71 -2.29 9.28 -0.54
C THR A 71 -2.08 7.95 -1.24
N VAL A 72 -2.67 7.82 -2.42
CA VAL A 72 -2.50 6.67 -3.30
C VAL A 72 -1.92 7.18 -4.62
N ARG A 73 -0.89 6.51 -5.11
CA ARG A 73 -0.23 6.85 -6.37
C ARG A 73 -0.13 5.60 -7.24
N GLU A 74 -0.60 5.73 -8.47
CA GLU A 74 -0.39 4.74 -9.52
C GLU A 74 1.00 4.94 -10.14
N GLU A 75 1.72 3.83 -10.32
CA GLU A 75 3.02 3.79 -10.97
C GLU A 75 2.86 3.14 -12.35
N PRO A 76 2.90 3.95 -13.43
CA PRO A 76 2.72 3.43 -14.77
C PRO A 76 3.98 2.69 -15.24
N ASP A 77 3.79 1.58 -15.94
CA ASP A 77 4.80 0.91 -16.76
C ASP A 77 4.24 0.76 -18.17
N SER A 78 4.85 1.48 -19.12
CA SER A 78 4.50 1.38 -20.54
C SER A 78 3.01 1.69 -20.85
N GLY A 79 2.38 2.57 -20.06
CA GLY A 79 1.00 3.05 -20.28
C GLY A 79 -0.06 2.39 -19.40
N ASP A 80 0.26 1.26 -18.77
CA ASP A 80 -0.60 0.57 -17.80
C ASP A 80 -0.11 0.79 -16.37
N THR A 81 -1.01 0.79 -15.39
CA THR A 81 -0.62 0.82 -13.97
C THR A 81 0.00 -0.53 -13.59
N ARG A 82 1.28 -0.54 -13.22
CA ARG A 82 2.01 -1.76 -12.80
C ARG A 82 1.92 -2.01 -11.31
N SER A 83 2.01 -0.94 -10.54
CA SER A 83 1.97 -0.95 -9.10
C SER A 83 1.18 0.23 -8.56
N VAL A 84 0.63 0.04 -7.37
CA VAL A 84 -0.02 1.08 -6.58
C VAL A 84 0.79 1.27 -5.31
N THR A 85 1.20 2.51 -5.06
CA THR A 85 1.91 2.90 -3.84
C THR A 85 0.96 3.70 -2.95
N VAL A 86 0.67 3.17 -1.76
CA VAL A 86 -0.10 3.85 -0.72
C VAL A 86 0.87 4.44 0.29
N SER A 87 0.77 5.74 0.56
CA SER A 87 1.67 6.45 1.47
C SER A 87 0.88 7.21 2.52
N CYS A 88 1.22 7.04 3.79
CA CYS A 88 0.64 7.78 4.89
C CYS A 88 1.70 8.60 5.62
N SER A 89 1.29 9.75 6.14
CA SER A 89 2.16 10.66 6.87
C SER A 89 1.44 11.26 8.06
N THR A 90 2.20 11.61 9.10
CA THR A 90 1.68 12.33 10.27
C THR A 90 2.74 13.19 10.92
N SER A 91 2.29 14.18 11.69
CA SER A 91 3.14 15.02 12.52
C SER A 91 2.95 14.70 14.01
N LYS A 92 3.96 15.01 14.83
CA LYS A 92 3.90 14.97 16.30
C LYS A 92 3.35 13.68 16.94
N VAL A 93 3.75 12.52 16.44
CA VAL A 93 3.45 11.22 17.06
C VAL A 93 4.53 10.83 18.07
N TYR A 94 4.16 10.10 19.12
CA TYR A 94 5.13 9.46 20.01
C TYR A 94 4.63 8.10 20.53
N PRO A 95 5.50 7.07 20.59
CA PRO A 95 6.83 6.96 19.97
C PRO A 95 6.75 7.01 18.43
N ARG A 96 7.79 6.54 17.72
CA ARG A 96 7.74 6.42 16.25
C ARG A 96 6.46 5.68 15.84
N ALA A 97 5.81 6.10 14.76
CA ALA A 97 4.57 5.47 14.34
C ALA A 97 4.80 4.13 13.62
N GLU A 98 3.82 3.26 13.71
CA GLU A 98 3.64 2.12 12.81
C GLU A 98 2.44 2.34 11.91
N CYS A 99 2.35 1.50 10.87
CA CYS A 99 1.30 1.59 9.86
C CYS A 99 0.72 0.22 9.52
N ARG A 100 -0.56 0.21 9.16
CA ARG A 100 -1.24 -0.92 8.52
C ARG A 100 -2.00 -0.42 7.31
N PHE A 101 -1.94 -1.18 6.24
CA PHE A 101 -2.63 -0.86 5.00
C PHE A 101 -3.59 -1.99 4.64
N TYR A 102 -4.73 -1.60 4.08
CA TYR A 102 -5.78 -2.49 3.66
C TYR A 102 -6.21 -2.13 2.25
N SER A 103 -6.60 -3.14 1.48
CA SER A 103 -7.27 -3.01 0.19
C SER A 103 -8.63 -3.65 0.26
N LYS A 104 -9.60 -3.08 -0.43
CA LYS A 104 -10.96 -3.61 -0.53
C LYS A 104 -11.47 -3.41 -1.95
N THR A 105 -11.99 -4.47 -2.57
CA THR A 105 -12.75 -4.35 -3.82
C THR A 105 -14.18 -3.87 -3.53
N ASP A 106 -14.87 -3.24 -4.49
CA ASP A 106 -16.24 -2.68 -4.32
C ASP A 106 -17.22 -3.61 -3.57
N ASN A 107 -17.15 -4.92 -3.80
CA ASN A 107 -18.01 -5.94 -3.16
C ASN A 107 -17.25 -6.92 -2.23
N GLY A 108 -15.97 -6.66 -1.95
CA GLY A 108 -15.12 -7.56 -1.17
C GLY A 108 -14.99 -7.14 0.29
N ASP A 109 -14.46 -8.06 1.09
CA ASP A 109 -14.00 -7.74 2.45
C ASP A 109 -12.70 -6.94 2.40
N SER A 110 -12.43 -6.19 3.47
CA SER A 110 -11.15 -5.51 3.64
C SER A 110 -10.06 -6.55 3.90
N VAL A 111 -9.02 -6.54 3.05
CA VAL A 111 -7.88 -7.45 3.13
C VAL A 111 -6.64 -6.65 3.53
N GLN A 112 -5.92 -7.15 4.53
CA GLN A 112 -4.66 -6.52 4.95
C GLN A 112 -3.56 -6.76 3.91
N ILE A 113 -2.87 -5.69 3.55
CA ILE A 113 -1.71 -5.72 2.67
C ILE A 113 -0.49 -6.11 3.52
N ASN A 114 0.09 -7.27 3.23
CA ASN A 114 1.22 -7.84 3.99
C ASN A 114 2.59 -7.58 3.34
N ASN A 115 2.65 -6.72 2.33
CA ASN A 115 3.89 -6.32 1.67
C ASN A 115 4.80 -5.57 2.64
N GLN A 116 6.10 -5.54 2.34
CA GLN A 116 7.08 -4.82 3.15
C GLN A 116 6.75 -3.31 3.18
N ILE A 117 6.47 -2.80 4.38
CA ILE A 117 6.24 -1.37 4.59
C ILE A 117 7.58 -0.66 4.74
N THR A 118 7.75 0.44 4.01
CA THR A 118 8.89 1.34 4.16
C THR A 118 8.54 2.42 5.17
N TYR A 119 9.44 2.71 6.11
CA TYR A 119 9.25 3.72 7.14
C TYR A 119 10.31 4.80 7.06
N SER A 120 9.91 6.04 7.35
CA SER A 120 10.78 7.18 7.54
C SER A 120 10.35 7.94 8.78
N HIS A 121 11.26 8.10 9.74
CA HIS A 121 11.02 8.84 10.97
C HIS A 121 12.01 9.98 11.09
N ARG A 122 11.48 11.19 11.27
CA ARG A 122 12.28 12.37 11.58
C ARG A 122 11.90 12.88 12.96
N GLU A 123 12.90 13.00 13.82
CA GLU A 123 12.72 13.63 15.12
C GLU A 123 12.41 15.12 14.96
N ILE A 124 11.38 15.58 15.67
CA ILE A 124 11.03 16.99 15.80
C ILE A 124 11.76 17.50 17.04
N SER A 125 12.66 18.47 16.87
CA SER A 125 13.45 19.05 17.96
C SER A 125 12.56 19.62 19.05
N GLY A 126 12.79 19.23 20.31
CA GLY A 126 12.09 19.77 21.47
C GLY A 126 12.09 18.81 22.66
N THR A 127 11.56 19.28 23.79
CA THR A 127 11.29 18.46 24.97
C THR A 127 9.81 18.65 25.36
N PRO A 128 8.98 17.59 25.31
CA PRO A 128 9.32 16.20 25.02
C PRO A 128 9.53 15.94 23.52
N VAL A 129 10.26 14.88 23.18
CA VAL A 129 10.62 14.52 21.80
C VAL A 129 9.39 14.03 21.03
N TYR A 130 9.14 14.50 19.81
CA TYR A 130 8.11 13.93 18.95
C TYR A 130 8.68 13.50 17.60
N TYR A 131 7.93 12.69 16.85
CA TYR A 131 8.32 12.25 15.52
C TYR A 131 7.36 12.79 14.47
N ARG A 132 7.91 13.18 13.31
CA ARG A 132 7.21 13.15 12.04
C ARG A 132 7.47 11.78 11.44
N SER A 133 6.40 11.05 11.13
CA SER A 133 6.51 9.69 10.60
C SER A 133 5.80 9.59 9.26
N GLU A 134 6.44 8.88 8.33
CA GLU A 134 5.94 8.58 7.00
C GLU A 134 6.11 7.08 6.77
N CYS A 135 5.12 6.47 6.14
CA CYS A 135 5.14 5.05 5.80
C CYS A 135 4.52 4.83 4.43
N SER A 136 5.05 3.88 3.68
CA SER A 136 4.52 3.52 2.37
C SER A 136 4.57 2.03 2.10
N VAL A 137 3.60 1.56 1.33
CA VAL A 137 3.55 0.19 0.83
C VAL A 137 3.28 0.23 -0.67
N THR A 138 3.99 -0.62 -1.41
CA THR A 138 3.80 -0.78 -2.85
C THR A 138 3.26 -2.19 -3.11
N VAL A 139 2.17 -2.25 -3.85
CA VAL A 139 1.51 -3.51 -4.25
C VAL A 139 1.49 -3.61 -5.76
N GLU A 140 1.85 -4.76 -6.30
CA GLU A 140 1.77 -5.01 -7.74
C GLU A 140 0.32 -5.27 -8.14
N VAL A 141 -0.12 -4.74 -9.28
CA VAL A 141 -1.50 -4.88 -9.77
C VAL A 141 -1.92 -6.35 -9.92
N LYS A 142 -0.98 -7.23 -10.29
CA LYS A 142 -1.20 -8.67 -10.41
C LYS A 142 -1.65 -9.34 -9.08
N ASP A 143 -1.26 -8.77 -7.94
CA ASP A 143 -1.57 -9.31 -6.61
C ASP A 143 -2.91 -8.77 -6.08
N LEU A 144 -3.40 -7.65 -6.65
CA LEU A 144 -4.69 -7.04 -6.33
C LEU A 144 -5.82 -7.68 -7.14
N GLY A 145 -5.54 -8.06 -8.40
CA GLY A 145 -6.55 -8.54 -9.33
C GLY A 145 -7.40 -7.42 -9.93
N GLU A 146 -8.25 -7.79 -10.88
CA GLU A 146 -9.10 -6.86 -11.62
C GLU A 146 -10.13 -6.14 -10.73
N GLY A 147 -10.44 -4.88 -11.07
CA GLY A 147 -11.58 -4.16 -10.51
C GLY A 147 -11.22 -2.83 -9.83
N THR A 148 -12.23 -2.20 -9.23
CA THR A 148 -12.02 -1.01 -8.40
C THR A 148 -11.62 -1.41 -6.99
N HIS A 149 -10.49 -0.89 -6.55
CA HIS A 149 -9.91 -1.11 -5.23
C HIS A 149 -9.93 0.19 -4.44
N SER A 150 -10.48 0.16 -3.23
CA SER A 150 -10.25 1.19 -2.22
C SER A 150 -9.09 0.79 -1.32
N PHE A 151 -8.27 1.78 -0.97
CA PHE A 151 -7.15 1.62 -0.05
C PHE A 151 -7.40 2.43 1.22
N THR A 152 -7.12 1.80 2.35
CA THR A 152 -7.21 2.40 3.67
C THR A 152 -5.87 2.24 4.37
N GLY A 153 -5.32 3.35 4.86
CA GLY A 153 -4.07 3.36 5.62
C GLY A 153 -4.30 3.85 7.04
N TYR A 154 -3.77 3.12 8.01
CA TYR A 154 -3.81 3.45 9.42
C TYR A 154 -2.40 3.75 9.91
N ILE A 155 -2.24 4.87 10.60
CA ILE A 155 -0.99 5.27 11.25
C ILE A 155 -1.24 5.45 12.74
N TYR A 156 -0.40 4.88 13.59
CA TYR A 156 -0.60 4.84 15.04
C TYR A 156 0.73 4.77 15.80
N PRO A 157 0.79 5.19 17.07
CA PRO A 157 2.03 5.10 17.85
C PRO A 157 2.46 3.64 18.06
N ASN A 158 3.76 3.36 17.99
CA ASN A 158 4.32 2.03 18.25
C ASN A 158 4.34 1.73 19.76
N VAL A 159 3.17 1.40 20.29
CA VAL A 159 2.96 0.92 21.66
C VAL A 159 2.09 -0.33 21.61
N THR A 160 2.08 -1.09 22.69
CA THR A 160 1.26 -2.28 22.81
C THR A 160 -0.22 -1.92 22.62
N GLY A 161 -0.88 -2.53 21.62
CA GLY A 161 -2.28 -2.22 21.28
C GLY A 161 -2.48 -0.88 20.56
N GLY A 162 -1.41 -0.24 20.09
CA GLY A 162 -1.45 1.04 19.37
C GLY A 162 -2.35 1.03 18.14
N ASP A 163 -2.50 -0.13 17.51
CA ASP A 163 -3.39 -0.38 16.36
C ASP A 163 -4.89 -0.23 16.68
N THR A 164 -5.27 -0.17 17.95
CA THR A 164 -6.65 0.12 18.38
C THR A 164 -6.89 1.61 18.64
N LEU A 165 -5.81 2.41 18.69
CA LEU A 165 -5.85 3.83 19.05
C LEU A 165 -6.08 4.76 17.86
N VAL A 166 -6.47 4.20 16.70
CA VAL A 166 -6.42 4.89 15.42
C VAL A 166 -7.36 6.08 15.37
N GLY A 167 -6.78 7.28 15.29
CA GLY A 167 -7.49 8.50 14.96
C GLY A 167 -7.59 8.64 13.45
N GLY A 168 -8.69 8.19 12.86
CA GLY A 168 -9.17 8.54 11.52
C GLY A 168 -8.18 8.37 10.35
N SER A 169 -8.35 7.33 9.54
CA SER A 169 -7.81 7.36 8.18
C SER A 169 -8.60 8.38 7.36
N ASP A 170 -7.89 9.21 6.58
CA ASP A 170 -8.45 10.23 5.69
C ASP A 170 -9.17 9.60 4.48
N GLY A 171 -10.29 8.94 4.75
CA GLY A 171 -11.18 8.31 3.78
C GLY A 171 -10.56 7.15 2.99
N ASP A 172 -11.43 6.28 2.47
CA ASP A 172 -11.05 5.32 1.45
C ASP A 172 -10.65 6.08 0.17
N LYS A 173 -9.46 5.81 -0.35
CA LYS A 173 -9.03 6.31 -1.66
C LYS A 173 -9.17 5.19 -2.69
N THR A 174 -9.94 5.43 -3.74
CA THR A 174 -10.25 4.43 -4.77
C THR A 174 -9.34 4.56 -5.98
N VAL A 175 -8.87 3.44 -6.50
CA VAL A 175 -8.18 3.28 -7.78
C VAL A 175 -8.91 2.20 -8.58
N THR A 176 -9.24 2.48 -9.83
CA THR A 176 -9.83 1.49 -10.73
C THR A 176 -8.73 0.81 -11.54
N LEU A 177 -8.45 -0.45 -11.21
CA LEU A 177 -7.53 -1.30 -11.97
C LEU A 177 -8.32 -1.93 -13.11
N ILE A 178 -8.17 -1.33 -14.29
CA ILE A 178 -8.65 -1.92 -15.54
C ILE A 178 -7.53 -2.83 -16.02
N GLU A 179 -7.67 -4.14 -15.80
CA GLU A 179 -6.88 -5.09 -16.57
C GLU A 179 -7.33 -4.95 -18.03
N SER A 180 -6.40 -4.74 -18.95
CA SER A 180 -6.67 -4.61 -20.38
C SER A 180 -7.06 -5.98 -20.96
N ALA A 181 -8.19 -6.53 -20.52
CA ALA A 181 -8.80 -7.73 -21.06
C ALA A 181 -9.53 -7.39 -22.36
N CYS A 182 -9.26 -8.14 -23.42
CA CYS A 182 -10.01 -7.99 -24.66
C CYS A 182 -11.37 -8.65 -24.53
N SER A 183 -12.34 -8.17 -25.31
CA SER A 183 -13.62 -8.86 -25.43
C SER A 183 -13.39 -10.32 -25.88
N PRO A 184 -14.04 -11.30 -25.24
CA PRO A 184 -13.91 -12.70 -25.61
C PRO A 184 -14.42 -12.90 -27.05
N VAL A 185 -13.80 -13.83 -27.77
CA VAL A 185 -14.04 -14.08 -29.20
C VAL A 185 -14.44 -15.53 -29.43
N GLU A 186 -15.51 -15.75 -30.20
CA GLU A 186 -15.93 -17.09 -30.60
C GLU A 186 -14.89 -17.72 -31.54
N GLU A 187 -14.57 -19.00 -31.33
CA GLU A 187 -13.64 -19.72 -32.19
C GLU A 187 -14.06 -19.68 -33.68
N GLY A 188 -13.10 -19.36 -34.54
CA GLY A 188 -13.28 -19.17 -35.98
C GLY A 188 -13.59 -17.73 -36.39
N GLN A 189 -13.96 -16.84 -35.46
CA GLN A 189 -14.29 -15.44 -35.76
C GLN A 189 -13.05 -14.55 -35.85
N GLN A 190 -13.29 -13.34 -36.38
CA GLN A 190 -12.30 -12.28 -36.47
C GLN A 190 -12.32 -11.41 -35.21
N THR A 191 -11.16 -10.94 -34.77
CA THR A 191 -11.02 -9.91 -33.74
C THR A 191 -9.95 -8.88 -34.08
N THR A 192 -10.04 -7.71 -33.45
CA THR A 192 -9.13 -6.59 -33.67
C THR A 192 -8.56 -6.11 -32.35
N LEU A 193 -7.23 -5.94 -32.31
CA LEU A 193 -6.51 -5.28 -31.23
C LEU A 193 -6.00 -3.94 -31.75
N SER A 194 -6.34 -2.85 -31.08
CA SER A 194 -5.99 -1.50 -31.52
C SER A 194 -5.32 -0.72 -30.41
N HIS A 195 -4.30 0.06 -30.76
CA HIS A 195 -3.67 1.00 -29.84
C HIS A 195 -3.29 2.30 -30.56
N ALA A 196 -3.45 3.43 -29.88
CA ALA A 196 -2.99 4.71 -30.39
C ALA A 196 -1.47 4.79 -30.26
N VAL A 197 -0.77 4.99 -31.37
CA VAL A 197 0.69 4.99 -31.42
C VAL A 197 1.14 6.11 -32.34
N ASN A 198 2.09 6.93 -31.88
CA ASN A 198 2.69 7.96 -32.72
C ASN A 198 3.98 7.42 -33.33
N THR A 199 3.96 7.11 -34.62
CA THR A 199 5.13 6.59 -35.35
C THR A 199 5.94 7.68 -36.05
N ASN A 200 5.46 8.93 -36.05
CA ASN A 200 6.13 10.06 -36.70
C ASN A 200 7.47 10.43 -36.05
N SER A 201 7.70 9.99 -34.81
CA SER A 201 8.96 10.18 -34.09
C SER A 201 9.96 9.03 -34.29
N CYS A 202 9.60 7.97 -35.02
CA CYS A 202 10.51 6.86 -35.26
C CYS A 202 11.62 7.26 -36.24
N THR A 203 12.88 7.15 -35.81
CA THR A 203 14.06 7.32 -36.69
C THR A 203 14.53 5.99 -37.29
N SER A 204 14.00 4.87 -36.80
CA SER A 204 14.28 3.52 -37.28
C SER A 204 13.36 3.11 -38.43
N ASN A 205 13.87 2.25 -39.33
CA ASN A 205 13.03 1.60 -40.36
C ASN A 205 11.91 0.73 -39.76
N ASN A 206 12.10 0.26 -38.52
CA ASN A 206 11.07 -0.45 -37.77
C ASN A 206 10.17 0.58 -37.09
N LEU A 207 8.95 0.70 -37.60
CA LEU A 207 7.96 1.62 -37.06
C LEU A 207 7.22 0.98 -35.88
N LEU A 208 6.90 -0.31 -35.98
CA LEU A 208 6.03 -0.97 -35.02
C LEU A 208 6.22 -2.48 -35.00
N THR A 209 6.16 -3.10 -33.82
CA THR A 209 6.21 -4.56 -33.66
C THR A 209 5.06 -5.03 -32.77
N TRP A 210 4.28 -6.00 -33.21
CA TRP A 210 3.29 -6.70 -32.39
C TRP A 210 3.86 -8.01 -31.90
N ARG A 211 3.63 -8.33 -30.63
CA ARG A 211 4.02 -9.59 -30.02
C ARG A 211 2.85 -10.24 -29.30
N ALA A 212 2.78 -11.56 -29.39
CA ALA A 212 1.99 -12.40 -28.50
C ALA A 212 2.98 -13.25 -27.68
N GLY A 213 2.82 -13.29 -26.35
CA GLY A 213 3.63 -14.14 -25.45
C GLY A 213 5.15 -13.93 -25.55
N GLY A 214 5.57 -12.74 -26.02
CA GLY A 214 6.98 -12.40 -26.25
C GLY A 214 7.48 -12.70 -27.68
N SER A 215 6.75 -13.49 -28.45
CA SER A 215 7.04 -13.82 -29.85
C SER A 215 6.51 -12.75 -30.79
N GLU A 216 7.31 -12.37 -31.79
CA GLU A 216 6.90 -11.41 -32.82
C GLU A 216 5.87 -12.05 -33.76
N VAL A 217 4.70 -11.42 -33.88
CA VAL A 217 3.60 -11.87 -34.76
C VAL A 217 3.36 -10.93 -35.94
N ALA A 218 3.81 -9.68 -35.82
CA ALA A 218 3.82 -8.72 -36.92
C ALA A 218 4.87 -7.64 -36.72
N GLN A 219 5.44 -7.17 -37.82
CA GLN A 219 6.36 -6.04 -37.84
C GLN A 219 6.02 -5.11 -39.01
N CYS A 220 5.86 -3.82 -38.70
CA CYS A 220 5.60 -2.76 -39.66
C CYS A 220 6.83 -1.89 -39.86
N THR A 221 7.13 -1.62 -41.12
CA THR A 221 8.18 -0.71 -41.58
C THR A 221 7.57 0.37 -42.46
N ALA A 222 8.37 1.36 -42.85
CA ALA A 222 7.96 2.38 -43.82
C ALA A 222 7.54 1.81 -45.19
N GLN A 223 7.92 0.56 -45.51
CA GLN A 223 7.59 -0.10 -46.78
C GLN A 223 6.36 -1.01 -46.70
N GLY A 224 5.79 -1.19 -45.49
CA GLY A 224 4.66 -2.09 -45.25
C GLY A 224 4.85 -2.98 -44.01
N CYS A 225 3.86 -3.81 -43.73
CA CYS A 225 3.88 -4.74 -42.61
C CYS A 225 4.10 -6.19 -43.08
N GLY A 226 5.14 -6.83 -42.55
CA GLY A 226 5.32 -8.28 -42.62
C GLY A 226 4.66 -8.90 -41.39
N ALA A 227 3.62 -9.70 -41.59
CA ALA A 227 2.79 -10.13 -40.47
C ALA A 227 2.14 -11.49 -40.71
N ARG A 228 1.98 -12.25 -39.63
CA ARG A 228 1.16 -13.48 -39.61
C ARG A 228 -0.33 -13.16 -39.65
N TYR A 229 -0.70 -12.02 -39.07
CA TYR A 229 -2.05 -11.47 -39.02
C TYR A 229 -2.14 -10.21 -39.88
N SER A 230 -3.34 -9.72 -40.19
CA SER A 230 -3.45 -8.47 -40.94
C SER A 230 -3.17 -7.28 -40.02
N VAL A 231 -2.26 -6.38 -40.41
CA VAL A 231 -1.99 -5.15 -39.65
C VAL A 231 -2.29 -3.95 -40.52
N ILE A 232 -3.06 -3.02 -39.96
CA ILE A 232 -3.24 -1.68 -40.48
C ILE A 232 -2.53 -0.74 -39.52
N SER A 233 -1.50 -0.06 -39.99
CA SER A 233 -0.82 1.00 -39.23
C SER A 233 -0.97 2.31 -39.97
N VAL A 234 -1.55 3.30 -39.31
CA VAL A 234 -1.63 4.70 -39.74
C VAL A 234 -0.90 5.56 -38.72
N ASP A 235 -0.46 6.75 -39.10
CA ASP A 235 0.50 7.60 -38.36
C ASP A 235 0.21 7.81 -36.85
N GLN A 236 -1.04 7.61 -36.42
CA GLN A 236 -1.49 7.76 -35.03
C GLN A 236 -2.19 6.53 -34.42
N SER A 237 -2.34 5.42 -35.16
CA SER A 237 -2.93 4.20 -34.61
C SER A 237 -2.48 2.95 -35.36
N SER A 238 -2.37 1.85 -34.63
CA SER A 238 -2.14 0.53 -35.23
C SER A 238 -3.21 -0.42 -34.77
N THR A 239 -3.74 -1.19 -35.73
CA THR A 239 -4.75 -2.21 -35.54
C THR A 239 -4.23 -3.53 -36.10
N LEU A 240 -4.11 -4.52 -35.22
CA LEU A 240 -3.85 -5.91 -35.54
C LEU A 240 -5.19 -6.65 -35.67
N THR A 241 -5.41 -7.32 -36.78
CA THR A 241 -6.61 -8.08 -37.09
C THR A 241 -6.28 -9.56 -37.19
N ILE A 242 -6.83 -10.36 -36.29
CA ILE A 242 -6.74 -11.81 -36.29
C ILE A 242 -7.99 -12.34 -36.99
N SER A 243 -7.85 -12.89 -38.19
CA SER A 243 -8.97 -13.24 -39.08
C SER A 243 -9.71 -14.53 -38.71
N SER A 244 -9.05 -15.45 -38.01
CA SER A 244 -9.66 -16.68 -37.51
C SER A 244 -8.99 -17.10 -36.21
N VAL A 245 -9.64 -16.74 -35.10
CA VAL A 245 -9.13 -17.09 -33.76
C VAL A 245 -9.39 -18.58 -33.50
N SER A 246 -8.41 -19.30 -32.96
CA SER A 246 -8.54 -20.71 -32.60
C SER A 246 -7.80 -21.03 -31.33
N ARG A 247 -8.39 -21.92 -30.51
CA ARG A 247 -7.79 -22.46 -29.28
C ARG A 247 -6.58 -23.33 -29.55
N THR A 248 -6.41 -23.79 -30.78
CA THR A 248 -5.28 -24.64 -31.19
C THR A 248 -4.07 -23.84 -31.67
N ASP A 249 -4.24 -22.53 -31.94
CA ASP A 249 -3.13 -21.65 -32.29
C ASP A 249 -2.47 -21.15 -30.99
N PRO A 250 -1.21 -21.50 -30.70
CA PRO A 250 -0.57 -21.16 -29.44
C PRO A 250 -0.53 -19.65 -29.17
N PHE A 251 -0.52 -18.82 -30.22
CA PHE A 251 -0.46 -17.36 -30.09
C PHE A 251 -1.83 -16.75 -29.74
N ASN A 252 -2.93 -17.39 -30.13
CA ASN A 252 -4.28 -16.94 -29.79
C ASN A 252 -4.63 -17.19 -28.31
N MET A 253 -4.02 -18.23 -27.73
CA MET A 253 -4.19 -18.61 -26.33
C MET A 253 -3.15 -17.97 -25.40
N GLU A 254 -2.23 -17.16 -25.94
CA GLU A 254 -1.18 -16.55 -25.16
C GLU A 254 -1.69 -15.42 -24.25
N THR A 255 -1.03 -15.30 -23.10
CA THR A 255 -1.44 -14.47 -21.97
C THR A 255 -0.88 -13.05 -22.02
N ARG A 256 -0.45 -12.56 -23.21
CA ARG A 256 -0.09 -11.15 -23.37
C ARG A 256 0.11 -10.76 -24.83
N TRP A 257 -0.67 -9.79 -25.31
CA TRP A 257 -0.48 -9.08 -26.57
C TRP A 257 0.10 -7.71 -26.31
N THR A 258 1.20 -7.42 -26.98
CA THR A 258 1.92 -6.15 -26.82
C THR A 258 2.27 -5.51 -28.15
N ILE A 259 2.45 -4.19 -28.12
CA ILE A 259 2.84 -3.36 -29.24
C ILE A 259 4.09 -2.55 -28.87
N SER A 260 5.10 -2.53 -29.73
CA SER A 260 6.36 -1.82 -29.52
C SER A 260 6.58 -0.79 -30.62
N PRO A 261 6.22 0.48 -30.40
CA PRO A 261 6.49 1.55 -31.36
C PRO A 261 7.98 1.92 -31.38
N CYS A 262 8.53 2.15 -32.57
CA CYS A 262 9.92 2.57 -32.80
C CYS A 262 11.00 1.68 -32.15
N GLY A 263 10.72 0.39 -31.91
CA GLY A 263 11.62 -0.51 -31.18
C GLY A 263 11.79 -0.18 -29.69
N GLY A 264 10.91 0.67 -29.14
CA GLY A 264 10.84 0.98 -27.72
C GLY A 264 10.26 -0.17 -26.88
N SER A 265 10.03 0.11 -25.60
CA SER A 265 9.44 -0.85 -24.67
C SER A 265 8.04 -1.31 -25.14
N PRO A 266 7.71 -2.60 -24.98
CA PRO A 266 6.39 -3.12 -25.32
C PRO A 266 5.30 -2.55 -24.41
N ILE A 267 4.23 -2.07 -25.03
CA ILE A 267 3.00 -1.59 -24.40
C ILE A 267 1.97 -2.73 -24.46
N THR A 268 1.27 -3.03 -23.37
CA THR A 268 0.24 -4.09 -23.40
C THR A 268 -1.03 -3.58 -24.07
N VAL A 269 -1.53 -4.34 -25.03
CA VAL A 269 -2.81 -4.06 -25.70
C VAL A 269 -3.89 -5.00 -25.21
N CYS A 270 -3.51 -6.23 -24.85
CA CYS A 270 -4.42 -7.24 -24.33
C CYS A 270 -3.68 -8.17 -23.37
N ASN A 271 -4.13 -8.30 -22.13
CA ASN A 271 -3.56 -9.29 -21.21
C ASN A 271 -4.01 -10.70 -21.56
N LYS A 272 -5.24 -10.90 -22.00
CA LYS A 272 -5.70 -12.25 -22.37
C LYS A 272 -6.77 -12.15 -23.46
N LEU A 273 -6.56 -12.90 -24.54
CA LEU A 273 -7.59 -13.11 -25.54
C LEU A 273 -8.33 -14.39 -25.17
N GLU A 274 -9.55 -14.25 -24.66
CA GLU A 274 -10.38 -15.41 -24.33
C GLU A 274 -11.10 -15.92 -25.58
N VAL A 275 -10.91 -17.21 -25.87
CA VAL A 275 -11.50 -17.90 -27.03
C VAL A 275 -12.43 -18.98 -26.54
N TYR A 276 -13.71 -18.92 -26.92
CA TYR A 276 -14.74 -19.87 -26.47
C TYR A 276 -15.33 -20.70 -27.62
#